data_AF-A0A143BSK5-F1
#
_entry.id   AF-A0A143BSK5-F1
#
_cell.length_a   1.000
_cell.length_b   1.000
_cell.length_c   1.000
_cell.angle_alpha   90.00
_cell.angle_beta   90.00
_cell.angle_gamma   90.00
#
_symmetry.space_group_name_H-M   'P 1'
#
loop_
_entity.id
_entity.type
_entity.pdbx_description
1 polymer ?
#
loop_
_entity_poly.entity_id
_entity_poly.type
_entity_poly.pdbx_seq_one_letter_code
_entity_poly.pdbx_strand_id
1 'polypeptide(L)'
;MAIQRFKCAWCGLGWNRLPKPGRAPRFCSDACKQASWREKAAVARRIRDEQVALFHAEFDQITAAKPLPLTRVVPLLHGLAGSDPSHGLPVSRLYRTAAAAWHPDRPGGNHKVFQLLQEAHRLARLHAL
;
A
#
# COMPACT_ATOMS: atom_id res chain seq x y z
N MET A 1 -39.18 -27.21 3.22
CA MET A 1 -38.06 -26.59 2.48
C MET A 1 -37.13 -25.90 3.48
N ALA A 2 -35.83 -26.21 3.49
CA ALA A 2 -34.87 -25.50 4.33
C ALA A 2 -34.64 -24.08 3.78
N ILE A 3 -34.57 -23.06 4.64
CA ILE A 3 -34.25 -21.67 4.27
C ILE A 3 -32.89 -21.33 4.87
N GLN A 4 -31.99 -20.76 4.07
CA GLN A 4 -30.71 -20.26 4.56
C GLN A 4 -30.84 -18.77 4.91
N ARG A 5 -30.39 -18.41 6.12
CA ARG A 5 -30.32 -17.03 6.61
C ARG A 5 -28.92 -16.48 6.37
N PHE A 6 -28.84 -15.31 5.74
CA PHE A 6 -27.59 -14.59 5.48
C PHE A 6 -27.64 -13.19 6.09
N LYS A 7 -26.47 -12.61 6.35
CA LYS A 7 -26.31 -11.21 6.74
C LYS A 7 -25.39 -10.49 5.77
N CYS A 8 -25.73 -9.24 5.44
CA CYS A 8 -24.96 -8.47 4.47
C CYS A 8 -23.66 -8.00 5.12
N ALA A 9 -22.52 -8.30 4.52
CA ALA A 9 -21.24 -7.84 5.03
C ALA A 9 -21.06 -6.31 4.97
N TRP A 10 -21.95 -5.60 4.26
CA TRP A 10 -21.95 -4.15 4.17
C TRP A 10 -22.97 -3.52 5.13
N CYS A 11 -24.27 -3.68 4.85
CA CYS A 11 -25.33 -3.00 5.60
C CYS A 11 -25.90 -3.79 6.78
N GLY A 12 -25.42 -5.01 7.04
CA GLY A 12 -25.90 -5.86 8.15
C GLY A 12 -27.30 -6.47 7.95
N LEU A 13 -28.05 -6.06 6.92
CA LEU A 13 -29.38 -6.58 6.64
C LEU A 13 -29.39 -8.09 6.47
N GLY A 14 -30.32 -8.74 7.16
CA GLY A 14 -30.58 -10.17 7.04
C GLY A 14 -31.49 -10.47 5.85
N TRP A 15 -31.20 -11.54 5.11
CA TRP A 15 -32.14 -12.06 4.11
C TRP A 15 -32.17 -13.57 4.07
N ASN A 16 -33.30 -14.08 3.60
CA ASN A 16 -33.56 -15.49 3.42
C ASN A 16 -33.33 -15.86 1.96
N ARG A 17 -32.70 -17.00 1.70
CA ARG A 17 -32.57 -17.56 0.35
C ARG A 17 -32.82 -19.05 0.40
N LEU A 18 -33.45 -19.58 -0.65
CA LEU A 18 -33.49 -21.01 -0.86
C LEU A 18 -32.07 -21.57 -1.05
N PRO A 19 -31.77 -22.78 -0.55
CA PRO A 19 -30.49 -23.43 -0.71
C PRO A 19 -30.17 -23.52 -2.20
N LYS A 20 -29.06 -22.92 -2.61
CA LYS A 20 -28.53 -23.04 -3.98
C LYS A 20 -27.09 -23.54 -3.90
N PRO A 21 -26.69 -24.49 -4.75
CA PRO A 21 -25.30 -24.93 -4.82
C PRO A 21 -24.38 -23.76 -5.22
N GLY A 22 -23.19 -23.69 -4.63
CA GLY A 22 -22.18 -22.67 -4.90
C GLY A 22 -21.81 -21.80 -3.68
N ARG A 23 -21.04 -20.74 -3.92
CA ARG A 23 -20.53 -19.86 -2.86
C ARG A 23 -21.66 -19.02 -2.25
N ALA A 24 -21.69 -18.95 -0.92
CA ALA A 24 -22.63 -18.10 -0.19
C ALA A 24 -22.50 -16.62 -0.61
N PRO A 25 -23.60 -15.93 -0.91
CA PRO A 25 -23.57 -14.51 -1.24
C PRO A 25 -23.17 -13.67 -0.02
N ARG A 26 -22.25 -12.73 -0.24
CA ARG A 26 -21.72 -11.85 0.83
C ARG A 26 -22.49 -10.52 0.96
N PHE A 27 -23.17 -10.12 -0.10
CA PHE A 27 -23.89 -8.85 -0.18
C PHE A 27 -25.34 -9.09 -0.58
N CYS A 28 -26.27 -8.32 -0.02
CA CYS A 28 -27.70 -8.42 -0.33
C CYS A 28 -28.08 -7.81 -1.68
N SER A 29 -27.23 -6.93 -2.24
CA SER A 29 -27.42 -6.30 -3.55
C SER A 29 -26.10 -5.88 -4.18
N ASP A 30 -26.11 -5.64 -5.50
CA ASP A 30 -24.96 -5.06 -6.19
C ASP A 30 -24.61 -3.66 -5.68
N ALA A 31 -25.60 -2.88 -5.24
CA ALA A 31 -25.36 -1.59 -4.60
C ALA A 31 -24.51 -1.73 -3.32
N CYS A 32 -24.82 -2.69 -2.45
CA CYS A 32 -24.03 -2.96 -1.24
C CYS A 32 -22.61 -3.47 -1.58
N LYS A 33 -22.48 -4.29 -2.63
CA LYS A 33 -21.18 -4.74 -3.12
C LYS A 33 -20.33 -3.58 -3.64
N GLN A 34 -20.90 -2.72 -4.48
CA GLN A 34 -20.23 -1.53 -5.00
C GLN A 34 -19.85 -0.54 -3.89
N ALA A 35 -20.73 -0.31 -2.91
CA ALA A 35 -20.45 0.54 -1.76
C ALA A 35 -19.25 0.03 -0.96
N SER A 36 -19.21 -1.28 -0.66
CA SER A 36 -18.06 -1.89 0.01
C SER A 36 -16.75 -1.74 -0.76
N TRP A 37 -16.79 -1.83 -2.09
CA TRP A 37 -15.60 -1.62 -2.92
C TRP A 37 -15.14 -0.16 -2.95
N ARG A 38 -16.09 0.79 -3.02
CA ARG A 38 -15.78 2.22 -2.97
C ARG A 38 -15.17 2.61 -1.62
N GLU A 39 -15.69 2.09 -0.52
CA GLU A 39 -15.10 2.34 0.80
C GLU A 39 -13.68 1.78 0.89
N LYS A 40 -13.46 0.53 0.45
CA LYS A 40 -12.12 -0.06 0.42
C LYS A 40 -11.14 0.76 -0.42
N ALA A 41 -11.57 1.24 -1.58
CA ALA A 41 -10.76 2.10 -2.43
C ALA A 41 -10.46 3.45 -1.75
N ALA A 42 -11.44 4.03 -1.06
CA ALA A 42 -11.25 5.27 -0.30
C ALA A 42 -10.27 5.09 0.86
N VAL A 43 -10.37 3.99 1.61
CA VAL A 43 -9.43 3.65 2.70
C VAL A 43 -8.02 3.43 2.13
N ALA A 44 -7.88 2.65 1.06
CA ALA A 44 -6.60 2.43 0.41
C ALA A 44 -5.96 3.74 -0.09
N ARG A 45 -6.78 4.66 -0.63
CA ARG A 45 -6.33 5.98 -1.05
C ARG A 45 -5.83 6.81 0.13
N ARG A 46 -6.59 6.87 1.24
CA ARG A 46 -6.17 7.59 2.46
C ARG A 46 -4.85 7.07 3.00
N ILE A 47 -4.69 5.75 3.12
CA ILE A 47 -3.44 5.13 3.56
C ILE A 47 -2.28 5.52 2.64
N ARG A 48 -2.51 5.53 1.32
CA ARG A 48 -1.48 5.93 0.34
C ARG A 48 -1.12 7.41 0.48
N ASP A 49 -2.11 8.29 0.63
CA ASP A 49 -1.89 9.73 0.78
C ASP A 49 -1.11 10.03 2.08
N GLU A 50 -1.42 9.33 3.17
CA GLU A 50 -0.66 9.38 4.43
C GLU A 50 0.79 8.89 4.25
N GLN A 51 1.00 7.77 3.56
CA GLN A 51 2.35 7.29 3.24
C GLN A 51 3.15 8.30 2.40
N VAL A 52 2.53 8.91 1.39
CA VAL A 52 3.17 9.96 0.58
C VAL A 52 3.57 11.14 1.46
N ALA A 53 2.69 11.59 2.35
CA ALA A 53 2.98 12.70 3.26
C ALA A 53 4.16 12.36 4.20
N LEU A 54 4.23 11.14 4.72
CA LEU A 54 5.35 10.67 5.54
C LEU A 54 6.68 10.68 4.77
N PHE A 55 6.69 10.17 3.53
CA PHE A 55 7.89 10.19 2.70
C PHE A 55 8.29 11.61 2.27
N HIS A 56 7.32 12.49 2.03
CA HIS A 56 7.60 13.90 1.77
C HIS A 56 8.27 14.56 2.97
N ALA A 57 7.77 14.32 4.18
CA ALA A 57 8.35 14.84 5.41
C ALA A 57 9.76 14.28 5.67
N GLU A 58 10.01 13.00 5.37
CA GLU A 58 11.36 12.41 5.47
C GLU A 58 12.31 13.10 4.49
N PHE A 59 11.88 13.32 3.24
CA PHE A 59 12.68 14.01 2.23
C PHE A 59 12.99 15.46 2.61
N ASP A 60 12.01 16.19 3.16
CA ASP A 60 12.18 17.60 3.57
C ASP A 60 13.18 17.78 4.73
N GLN A 61 13.41 16.74 5.52
CA GLN A 61 14.43 16.76 6.56
C GLN A 61 15.85 16.55 6.04
N ILE A 62 16.00 16.04 4.80
CA ILE A 62 17.31 15.77 4.19
C ILE A 62 17.83 17.08 3.61
N THR A 63 18.92 17.57 4.19
CA THR A 63 19.62 18.78 3.75
C THR A 63 21.12 18.53 3.72
N ALA A 64 21.90 19.45 3.15
CA ALA A 64 23.36 19.36 3.17
C ALA A 64 23.92 19.29 4.61
N ALA A 65 23.27 19.96 5.56
CA ALA A 65 23.66 19.95 6.97
C ALA A 65 23.15 18.71 7.75
N LYS A 66 22.07 18.08 7.25
CA LYS A 66 21.46 16.91 7.86
C LYS A 66 21.20 15.85 6.77
N PRO A 67 22.24 15.10 6.35
CA PRO A 67 22.10 14.04 5.36
C PRO A 67 21.28 12.86 5.92
N LEU A 68 20.75 12.02 5.03
CA LEU A 68 20.07 10.78 5.40
C LEU A 68 21.05 9.84 6.13
N PRO A 69 20.83 9.50 7.41
CA PRO A 69 21.72 8.60 8.13
C PRO A 69 21.69 7.18 7.56
N LEU A 70 22.84 6.51 7.49
CA LEU A 70 22.98 5.17 6.93
C LEU A 70 22.09 4.13 7.62
N THR A 71 21.88 4.26 8.92
CA THR A 71 21.00 3.39 9.72
C THR A 71 19.54 3.46 9.27
N ARG A 72 19.13 4.51 8.55
CA ARG A 72 17.77 4.69 8.02
C ARG A 72 17.62 4.25 6.57
N VAL A 73 18.70 4.04 5.84
CA VAL A 73 18.68 3.73 4.41
C VAL A 73 17.92 2.43 4.12
N VAL A 74 18.29 1.32 4.79
CA VAL A 74 17.64 0.01 4.57
C VAL A 74 16.18 0.00 5.06
N PRO A 75 15.84 0.48 6.27
CA PRO A 75 14.45 0.62 6.70
C PRO A 75 13.60 1.47 5.75
N LEU A 76 14.15 2.56 5.23
CA LEU A 76 13.46 3.43 4.28
C LEU A 76 13.20 2.72 2.95
N LEU A 77 14.17 1.98 2.41
CA LEU A 77 13.99 1.17 1.20
C LEU A 77 12.90 0.10 1.38
N HIS A 78 12.83 -0.52 2.55
CA HIS A 78 11.75 -1.45 2.91
C HIS A 78 10.38 -0.75 2.95
N GLY A 79 10.29 0.41 3.60
CA GLY A 79 9.07 1.22 3.64
C GLY A 79 8.60 1.65 2.26
N LEU A 80 9.51 2.15 1.43
CA LEU A 80 9.23 2.56 0.05
C LEU A 80 8.79 1.39 -0.84
N ALA A 81 9.32 0.18 -0.59
CA ALA A 81 8.94 -1.04 -1.31
C ALA A 81 7.67 -1.70 -0.75
N GLY A 82 7.14 -1.24 0.40
CA GLY A 82 6.03 -1.89 1.09
C GLY A 82 6.38 -3.30 1.58
N SER A 83 7.65 -3.56 1.91
CA SER A 83 8.12 -4.87 2.35
C SER A 83 8.49 -4.86 3.82
N ASP A 84 8.17 -5.95 4.51
CA ASP A 84 8.66 -6.22 5.85
C ASP A 84 10.20 -6.38 5.85
N PRO A 85 10.94 -5.73 6.78
CA PRO A 85 12.37 -5.93 6.98
C PRO A 85 12.79 -7.39 7.23
N SER A 86 11.92 -8.19 7.85
CA SER A 86 12.17 -9.61 8.15
C SER A 86 12.31 -10.49 6.91
N HIS A 87 11.86 -10.02 5.74
CA HIS A 87 11.96 -10.78 4.49
C HIS A 87 13.37 -10.81 3.89
N GLY A 88 14.34 -10.05 4.42
CA GLY A 88 15.75 -10.11 3.99
C GLY A 88 15.96 -9.85 2.49
N LEU A 89 15.13 -9.01 1.87
CA LEU A 89 15.21 -8.75 0.45
C LEU A 89 16.47 -7.93 0.11
N PRO A 90 17.19 -8.24 -0.97
CA PRO A 90 18.35 -7.45 -1.36
C PRO A 90 17.94 -6.04 -1.79
N VAL A 91 18.80 -5.05 -1.52
CA VAL A 91 18.60 -3.63 -1.85
C VAL A 91 18.15 -3.41 -3.30
N SER A 92 18.74 -4.15 -4.26
CA SER A 92 18.39 -4.06 -5.68
C SER A 92 16.95 -4.50 -5.98
N ARG A 93 16.39 -5.41 -5.18
CA ARG A 93 14.99 -5.83 -5.29
C ARG A 93 14.06 -4.82 -4.64
N LEU A 94 14.41 -4.29 -3.47
CA LEU A 94 13.66 -3.22 -2.80
C LEU A 94 13.54 -2.00 -3.72
N TYR A 95 14.65 -1.56 -4.32
CA TYR A 95 14.66 -0.44 -5.26
C TYR A 95 13.75 -0.68 -6.46
N ARG A 96 13.83 -1.85 -7.11
CA ARG A 96 12.97 -2.16 -8.27
C ARG A 96 11.49 -2.19 -7.91
N THR A 97 11.13 -2.78 -6.77
CA THR A 97 9.74 -2.81 -6.29
C THR A 97 9.22 -1.39 -6.00
N ALA A 98 10.01 -0.58 -5.27
CA ALA A 98 9.65 0.80 -4.96
C ALA A 98 9.57 1.67 -6.22
N ALA A 99 10.52 1.52 -7.16
CA ALA A 99 10.51 2.24 -8.43
C ALA A 99 9.26 1.91 -9.24
N ALA A 100 8.86 0.64 -9.28
CA ALA A 100 7.62 0.24 -9.94
C ALA A 100 6.36 0.88 -9.32
N ALA A 101 6.37 1.23 -8.04
CA ALA A 101 5.26 1.88 -7.35
C ALA A 101 5.27 3.42 -7.48
N TRP A 102 6.45 4.03 -7.46
CA TRP A 102 6.60 5.48 -7.26
C TRP A 102 7.15 6.26 -8.47
N HIS A 103 7.57 5.58 -9.55
CA HIS A 103 8.11 6.26 -10.74
C HIS A 103 7.13 7.32 -11.29
N PRO A 104 7.57 8.56 -11.59
CA PRO A 104 6.69 9.66 -11.99
C PRO A 104 5.86 9.36 -13.25
N ASP A 105 6.39 8.59 -14.19
CA ASP A 105 5.68 8.21 -15.43
C ASP A 105 4.57 7.16 -15.22
N ARG A 106 4.43 6.61 -14.00
CA ARG A 106 3.41 5.61 -13.70
C ARG A 106 2.16 6.24 -13.10
N PRO A 107 0.98 5.62 -13.31
CA PRO A 107 -0.25 6.06 -12.64
C PRO A 107 -0.11 6.08 -11.11
N GLY A 108 -0.25 7.27 -10.52
CA GLY A 108 -0.05 7.49 -9.09
C GLY A 108 1.41 7.51 -8.64
N GLY A 109 2.36 7.59 -9.56
CA GLY A 109 3.75 7.89 -9.26
C GLY A 109 3.91 9.21 -8.52
N ASN A 110 5.04 9.39 -7.82
CA ASN A 110 5.30 10.61 -7.07
C ASN A 110 6.77 11.00 -7.21
N HIS A 111 7.02 12.14 -7.86
CA HIS A 111 8.37 12.60 -8.18
C HIS A 111 9.26 12.76 -6.95
N LYS A 112 8.73 13.38 -5.88
CA LYS A 112 9.48 13.63 -4.63
C LYS A 112 9.79 12.34 -3.88
N VAL A 113 8.83 11.41 -3.82
CA VAL A 113 9.08 10.08 -3.24
C VAL A 113 10.12 9.31 -4.06
N PHE A 114 10.09 9.46 -5.39
CA PHE A 114 11.07 8.82 -6.26
C PHE A 114 12.48 9.40 -6.09
N GLN A 115 12.61 10.72 -5.85
CA GLN A 115 13.90 11.34 -5.49
C GLN A 115 14.43 10.79 -4.16
N LEU A 116 13.58 10.65 -3.14
CA LEU A 116 13.95 10.01 -1.87
C LEU A 116 14.47 8.58 -2.07
N LEU A 117 13.78 7.81 -2.92
CA LEU A 117 14.19 6.45 -3.30
C LEU A 117 15.56 6.43 -3.98
N GLN A 118 15.81 7.35 -4.92
CA GLN A 118 17.10 7.46 -5.60
C GLN A 118 18.22 7.78 -4.62
N GLU A 119 18.00 8.69 -3.68
CA GLU A 119 18.98 9.08 -2.68
C GLU A 119 19.29 7.93 -1.71
N ALA A 120 18.26 7.25 -1.19
CA ALA A 120 18.45 6.07 -0.34
C ALA A 120 19.23 4.96 -1.07
N HIS A 121 18.89 4.68 -2.33
CA HIS A 121 19.59 3.67 -3.12
C HIS A 121 21.04 4.07 -3.45
N ARG A 122 21.29 5.35 -3.72
CA ARG A 122 22.65 5.89 -3.92
C ARG A 122 23.52 5.63 -2.70
N LEU A 123 23.03 5.95 -1.51
CA LEU A 123 23.74 5.71 -0.24
C LEU A 123 23.94 4.21 0.02
N ALA A 124 22.93 3.38 -0.23
CA ALA A 124 23.07 1.93 -0.07
C ALA A 124 24.19 1.35 -0.95
N ARG A 125 24.29 1.81 -2.20
CA ARG A 125 25.36 1.38 -3.12
C ARG A 125 26.74 1.87 -2.70
N LEU A 126 26.85 3.11 -2.22
CA LEU A 126 28.14 3.68 -1.78
C LEU A 126 28.70 2.95 -0.55
N HIS A 127 27.84 2.43 0.30
CA HIS A 127 28.21 1.76 1.55
C HIS A 127 28.08 0.24 1.51
N ALA A 128 27.85 -0.34 0.33
CA ALA A 128 27.71 -1.78 0.10
C ALA A 128 26.74 -2.48 1.08
N LEU A 129 25.59 -1.83 1.34
CA LEU A 129 24.51 -2.34 2.20
C LEU A 129 23.63 -3.39 1.51
#